data_AF-A0AAV0VGP7-F1
#
_entry.id   AF-A0AAV0VGP7-F1
#
_cell.length_a   1.000
_cell.length_b   1.000
_cell.length_c   1.000
_cell.angle_alpha   90.00
_cell.angle_beta   90.00
_cell.angle_gamma   90.00
#
_symmetry.space_group_name_H-M   'P 1'
#
loop_
_entity.id
_entity.type
_entity.pdbx_description
1 polymer ?
#
loop_
_entity_poly.entity_id
_entity_poly.type
_entity_poly.pdbx_seq_one_letter_code
_entity_poly.pdbx_strand_id
1 'polypeptide(L)'
;MKAVNSVMFKTMSSHYKDDAFVKILVAGLELDCSLSGTANRLLDFQVQKWKNDGKTPEEVSTLLKLDDTSPDLDIKQLETVWVEYVYVLIRSNPDSTNVLMTDATMARIAKILAIELEKKTSLLALRVQKLRKEQFTQWMQRDFTLESAEKMLLDEGVDKELIKKIVDGYATFLKENVKDPQPRLLRVSER
;
A
#
# COMPACT_ATOMS: atom_id res chain seq x y z
N MET A 1 -15.85 -17.20 -13.50
CA MET A 1 -15.66 -16.40 -12.26
C MET A 1 -15.48 -14.90 -12.50
N LYS A 2 -14.57 -14.43 -13.38
CA LYS A 2 -14.35 -12.98 -13.61
C LYS A 2 -15.61 -12.20 -14.06
N ALA A 3 -16.43 -12.77 -14.94
CA ALA A 3 -17.68 -12.15 -15.41
C ALA A 3 -18.73 -11.98 -14.29
N VAL A 4 -18.91 -12.99 -13.44
CA VAL A 4 -19.85 -12.95 -12.30
C VAL A 4 -19.49 -11.82 -11.34
N ASN A 5 -18.21 -11.73 -10.95
CA ASN A 5 -17.75 -10.69 -10.04
C ASN A 5 -17.84 -9.29 -10.67
N SER A 6 -17.64 -9.16 -11.98
CA SER A 6 -17.83 -7.89 -12.68
C SER A 6 -19.28 -7.44 -12.67
N VAL A 7 -20.24 -8.35 -12.85
CA VAL A 7 -21.67 -8.01 -12.79
C VAL A 7 -22.04 -7.60 -11.36
N MET A 8 -21.61 -8.39 -10.37
CA MET A 8 -21.86 -8.08 -8.96
C MET A 8 -21.27 -6.72 -8.55
N PHE A 9 -20.04 -6.43 -8.98
CA PHE A 9 -19.41 -5.12 -8.76
C PHE A 9 -20.24 -3.98 -9.36
N LYS A 10 -20.63 -4.10 -10.64
CA LYS A 10 -21.41 -3.06 -11.33
C LYS A 10 -22.74 -2.79 -10.62
N THR A 11 -23.45 -3.86 -10.23
CA THR A 11 -24.73 -3.73 -9.52
C THR A 11 -24.55 -3.10 -8.14
N MET A 12 -23.55 -3.51 -7.35
CA MET A 12 -23.36 -2.95 -6.01
C MET A 12 -22.84 -1.50 -6.07
N SER A 13 -21.87 -1.20 -6.94
CA SER A 13 -21.33 0.16 -7.10
C SER A 13 -22.35 1.16 -7.66
N SER A 14 -23.44 0.71 -8.30
CA SER A 14 -24.54 1.61 -8.68
C SER A 14 -25.45 1.98 -7.50
N HIS A 15 -25.39 1.26 -6.38
CA HIS A 15 -26.25 1.50 -5.21
C HIS A 15 -25.50 2.09 -4.02
N TYR A 16 -24.20 1.88 -3.91
CA TYR A 16 -23.37 2.39 -2.82
C TYR A 16 -22.38 3.44 -3.34
N LYS A 17 -22.20 4.53 -2.58
CA LYS A 17 -21.07 5.43 -2.80
C LYS A 17 -19.76 4.68 -2.57
N ASP A 18 -18.71 5.06 -3.31
CA ASP A 18 -17.41 4.38 -3.28
C ASP A 18 -16.85 4.24 -1.86
N ASP A 19 -17.00 5.25 -0.99
CA ASP A 19 -16.50 5.23 0.40
C ASP A 19 -17.22 4.17 1.27
N ALA A 20 -18.55 4.15 1.20
CA ALA A 20 -19.36 3.14 1.89
C ALA A 20 -19.11 1.73 1.33
N PHE A 21 -18.94 1.61 0.01
CA PHE A 21 -18.73 0.32 -0.62
C PHE A 21 -17.37 -0.29 -0.24
N VAL A 22 -16.28 0.49 -0.26
CA VAL A 22 -14.96 -0.01 0.15
C VAL A 22 -14.96 -0.47 1.59
N LYS A 23 -15.63 0.25 2.51
CA LYS A 23 -15.76 -0.16 3.91
C LYS A 23 -16.44 -1.52 4.05
N ILE A 24 -17.54 -1.75 3.31
CA ILE A 24 -18.22 -3.05 3.29
C ILE A 24 -17.29 -4.16 2.78
N LEU A 25 -16.52 -3.89 1.72
CA LEU A 25 -15.60 -4.87 1.14
C LEU A 25 -14.45 -5.19 2.09
N VAL A 26 -13.90 -4.17 2.74
CA VAL A 26 -12.82 -4.30 3.73
C VAL A 26 -13.30 -5.12 4.93
N ALA A 27 -14.47 -4.82 5.49
CA ALA A 27 -15.08 -5.65 6.54
C ALA A 27 -15.27 -7.11 6.06
N GLY A 28 -15.66 -7.31 4.81
CA GLY A 28 -15.81 -8.63 4.19
C GLY A 28 -14.50 -9.44 4.08
N LEU A 29 -13.32 -8.80 4.14
CA LEU A 29 -12.03 -9.50 4.15
C LEU A 29 -11.75 -10.21 5.48
N GLU A 30 -12.35 -9.73 6.57
CA GLU A 30 -12.09 -10.19 7.95
C GLU A 30 -13.15 -11.17 8.49
N LEU A 31 -14.27 -11.37 7.78
CA LEU A 31 -15.37 -12.23 8.23
C LEU A 31 -15.08 -13.73 8.08
N ASP A 32 -15.03 -14.24 6.84
CA ASP A 32 -14.74 -15.67 6.57
C ASP A 32 -14.01 -15.88 5.23
N CYS A 33 -13.37 -17.05 5.08
CA CYS A 33 -12.58 -17.40 3.88
C CYS A 33 -13.39 -17.42 2.58
N SER A 34 -14.71 -17.67 2.63
CA SER A 34 -15.55 -17.76 1.44
C SER A 34 -15.92 -16.36 0.90
N LEU A 35 -16.16 -15.42 1.81
CA LEU A 35 -16.57 -14.06 1.51
C LEU A 35 -15.37 -13.19 1.17
N SER A 36 -14.26 -13.38 1.88
CA SER A 36 -13.02 -12.61 1.71
C SER A 36 -12.42 -12.75 0.30
N GLY A 37 -12.51 -13.92 -0.33
CA GLY A 37 -12.09 -14.10 -1.73
C GLY A 37 -12.92 -13.28 -2.73
N THR A 38 -14.22 -13.10 -2.46
CA THR A 38 -15.11 -12.29 -3.31
C THR A 38 -14.90 -10.80 -3.04
N ALA A 39 -14.80 -10.41 -1.76
CA ALA A 39 -14.48 -9.05 -1.34
C ALA A 39 -13.15 -8.56 -1.92
N ASN A 40 -12.10 -9.39 -1.89
CA ASN A 40 -10.81 -9.06 -2.47
C ASN A 40 -10.91 -8.76 -3.97
N ARG A 41 -11.67 -9.57 -4.72
CA ARG A 41 -11.87 -9.36 -6.16
C ARG A 41 -12.70 -8.11 -6.46
N LEU A 42 -13.69 -7.79 -5.63
CA LEU A 42 -14.47 -6.56 -5.77
C LEU A 42 -13.62 -5.32 -5.48
N LEU A 43 -12.70 -5.40 -4.52
CA LEU A 43 -11.70 -4.34 -4.28
C LEU A 43 -10.81 -4.13 -5.50
N ASP A 44 -10.37 -5.20 -6.18
CA ASP A 44 -9.62 -5.07 -7.44
C ASP A 44 -10.42 -4.28 -8.48
N PHE A 45 -11.72 -4.57 -8.63
CA PHE A 45 -12.59 -3.81 -9.54
C PHE A 45 -12.75 -2.35 -9.11
N GLN A 46 -12.86 -2.07 -7.80
CA GLN A 46 -12.94 -0.71 -7.28
C GLN A 46 -11.67 0.09 -7.60
N VAL A 47 -10.50 -0.50 -7.35
CA VAL A 47 -9.20 0.12 -7.64
C VAL A 47 -9.05 0.39 -9.15
N GLN A 48 -9.49 -0.55 -10.00
CA GLN A 48 -9.50 -0.32 -11.46
C GLN A 48 -10.50 0.76 -11.87
N LYS A 49 -11.67 0.85 -11.21
CA LYS A 49 -12.65 1.90 -11.47
C LYS A 49 -12.06 3.28 -11.19
N TRP A 50 -11.46 3.50 -10.02
CA TRP A 50 -10.82 4.80 -9.70
C TRP A 50 -9.74 5.20 -10.71
N LYS A 51 -8.95 4.24 -11.19
CA LYS A 51 -7.99 4.48 -12.27
C LYS A 51 -8.67 4.91 -13.56
N ASN A 52 -9.70 4.18 -13.99
CA ASN A 52 -10.42 4.47 -15.23
C ASN A 52 -11.18 5.80 -15.16
N ASP A 53 -11.63 6.18 -13.97
CA ASP A 53 -12.26 7.47 -13.68
C ASP A 53 -11.22 8.62 -13.61
N GLY A 54 -9.92 8.32 -13.72
CA GLY A 54 -8.84 9.32 -13.72
C GLY A 54 -8.60 9.98 -12.37
N LYS A 55 -8.98 9.32 -11.25
CA LYS A 55 -8.74 9.88 -9.92
C LYS A 55 -7.24 9.98 -9.61
N THR A 56 -6.90 10.90 -8.73
CA THR A 56 -5.58 11.06 -8.12
C THR A 56 -5.49 10.28 -6.80
N PRO A 57 -4.28 9.92 -6.33
CA PRO A 57 -4.11 9.38 -4.99
C PRO A 57 -4.75 10.24 -3.90
N GLU A 58 -4.65 11.55 -4.00
CA GLU A 58 -5.19 12.52 -3.05
C GLU A 58 -6.72 12.47 -3.05
N GLU A 59 -7.37 12.49 -4.22
CA GLU A 59 -8.82 12.35 -4.32
C GLU A 59 -9.33 11.04 -3.73
N VAL A 60 -8.61 9.92 -3.94
CA VAL A 60 -8.97 8.64 -3.32
C VAL A 60 -8.72 8.66 -1.82
N SER A 61 -7.65 9.31 -1.35
CA SER A 61 -7.37 9.49 0.09
C SER A 61 -8.50 10.25 0.78
N THR A 62 -8.94 11.35 0.20
CA THR A 62 -10.09 12.14 0.69
C THR A 62 -11.39 11.34 0.61
N LEU A 63 -11.64 10.61 -0.47
CA LEU A 63 -12.82 9.75 -0.63
C LEU A 63 -12.89 8.70 0.48
N LEU A 64 -11.76 8.06 0.79
CA LEU A 64 -11.66 7.06 1.84
C LEU A 64 -11.58 7.67 3.25
N LYS A 65 -11.51 9.00 3.34
CA LYS A 65 -11.43 9.77 4.60
C LYS A 65 -10.23 9.34 5.45
N LEU A 66 -9.08 9.12 4.81
CA LEU A 66 -7.87 8.65 5.50
C LEU A 66 -7.26 9.71 6.42
N ASP A 67 -7.58 10.97 6.20
CA ASP A 67 -7.11 12.09 7.02
C ASP A 67 -8.09 12.44 8.16
N ASP A 68 -9.26 11.78 8.23
CA ASP A 68 -10.21 11.95 9.33
C ASP A 68 -9.67 11.22 10.57
N THR A 69 -9.48 11.94 11.68
CA THR A 69 -9.01 11.38 12.96
C THR A 69 -10.10 10.62 13.73
N SER A 70 -11.17 10.17 13.05
CA SER A 70 -12.26 9.46 13.69
C SER A 70 -11.77 8.09 14.20
N PRO A 71 -12.03 7.72 15.46
CA PRO A 71 -11.50 6.50 16.08
C PRO A 71 -12.08 5.17 15.56
N ASP A 72 -12.86 5.18 14.46
CA ASP A 72 -13.48 3.96 13.94
C ASP A 72 -12.47 3.03 13.25
N LEU A 73 -12.61 1.74 13.56
CA LEU A 73 -11.64 0.65 13.50
C LEU A 73 -11.08 0.26 12.12
N ASP A 74 -11.59 0.82 11.02
CA ASP A 74 -11.29 0.34 9.66
C ASP A 74 -10.29 1.21 8.87
N ILE A 75 -9.86 2.37 9.40
CA ILE A 75 -8.99 3.31 8.67
C ILE A 75 -7.71 2.63 8.17
N LYS A 76 -7.05 1.81 8.99
CA LYS A 76 -5.80 1.12 8.63
C LYS A 76 -5.95 0.18 7.42
N GLN A 77 -7.12 -0.44 7.31
CA GLN A 77 -7.41 -1.35 6.20
C GLN A 77 -7.75 -0.54 4.92
N LEU A 78 -8.42 0.60 5.06
CA LEU A 78 -8.64 1.54 3.96
C LEU A 78 -7.32 2.16 3.46
N GLU A 79 -6.39 2.47 4.36
CA GLU A 79 -5.03 2.93 4.02
C GLU A 79 -4.32 1.89 3.15
N THR A 80 -4.48 0.59 3.44
CA THR A 80 -3.89 -0.48 2.62
C THR A 80 -4.48 -0.51 1.20
N VAL A 81 -5.79 -0.29 1.06
CA VAL A 81 -6.46 -0.19 -0.26
C VAL A 81 -5.95 1.02 -1.04
N TRP A 82 -5.70 2.15 -0.36
CA TRP A 82 -5.10 3.33 -0.96
C TRP A 82 -3.67 3.06 -1.46
N VAL A 83 -2.83 2.38 -0.66
CA VAL A 83 -1.48 1.97 -1.09
C VAL A 83 -1.53 1.12 -2.37
N GLU A 84 -2.46 0.16 -2.44
CA GLU A 84 -2.64 -0.66 -3.64
C GLU A 84 -3.01 0.17 -4.86
N TYR A 85 -3.89 1.16 -4.68
CA TYR A 85 -4.29 2.07 -5.75
C TYR A 85 -3.11 2.91 -6.28
N VAL A 86 -2.29 3.47 -5.39
CA VAL A 86 -1.07 4.21 -5.79
C VAL A 86 -0.16 3.32 -6.66
N TYR A 87 0.08 2.08 -6.26
CA TYR A 87 0.88 1.16 -7.06
C TYR A 87 0.20 0.72 -8.37
N VAL A 88 -1.13 0.69 -8.45
CA VAL A 88 -1.83 0.46 -9.72
C VAL A 88 -1.59 1.61 -10.69
N LEU A 89 -1.59 2.85 -10.22
CA LEU A 89 -1.29 4.03 -11.05
C LEU A 89 0.14 3.99 -11.57
N ILE A 90 1.12 3.77 -10.69
CA ILE A 90 2.55 3.67 -11.04
C ILE A 90 2.78 2.59 -12.10
N ARG A 91 2.21 1.39 -11.91
CA ARG A 91 2.35 0.28 -12.87
C ARG A 91 1.67 0.55 -14.21
N SER A 92 0.58 1.33 -14.22
CA SER A 92 -0.16 1.62 -15.44
C SER A 92 0.44 2.78 -16.23
N ASN A 93 1.24 3.63 -15.58
CA ASN A 93 1.88 4.77 -16.19
C ASN A 93 3.29 5.00 -15.60
N PRO A 94 4.33 4.34 -16.15
CA PRO A 94 5.70 4.47 -15.70
C PRO A 94 6.21 5.92 -15.67
N ASP A 95 5.68 6.82 -16.51
CA ASP A 95 6.11 8.22 -16.55
C ASP A 95 5.60 9.03 -15.35
N SER A 96 4.47 8.63 -14.77
CA SER A 96 3.92 9.25 -13.55
C SER A 96 4.64 8.81 -12.27
N THR A 97 5.50 7.80 -12.37
CA THR A 97 6.19 7.14 -11.25
C THR A 97 6.95 8.12 -10.36
N ASN A 98 7.66 9.10 -10.94
CA ASN A 98 8.41 10.09 -10.17
C ASN A 98 7.50 11.16 -9.55
N VAL A 99 6.38 11.48 -10.21
CA VAL A 99 5.40 12.46 -9.71
C VAL A 99 4.63 11.90 -8.51
N LEU A 100 4.25 10.62 -8.59
CA LEU A 100 3.45 9.96 -7.56
C LEU A 100 4.30 9.43 -6.40
N MET A 101 5.59 9.13 -6.60
CA MET A 101 6.47 8.58 -5.57
C MET A 101 7.43 9.63 -5.04
N THR A 102 6.85 10.67 -4.43
CA THR A 102 7.58 11.61 -3.58
C THR A 102 8.06 10.94 -2.31
N ASP A 103 9.05 11.53 -1.64
CA ASP A 103 9.56 11.06 -0.34
C ASP A 103 8.43 10.92 0.69
N ALA A 104 7.57 11.92 0.80
CA ALA A 104 6.35 11.89 1.62
C ALA A 104 5.43 10.70 1.29
N THR A 105 5.19 10.43 0.00
CA THR A 105 4.33 9.31 -0.41
C THR A 105 4.98 7.97 -0.07
N MET A 106 6.27 7.81 -0.36
CA MET A 106 7.02 6.60 -0.05
C MET A 106 7.09 6.33 1.45
N ALA A 107 7.30 7.36 2.27
CA ALA A 107 7.29 7.26 3.72
C ALA A 107 5.89 6.91 4.28
N ARG A 108 4.83 7.55 3.76
CA ARG A 108 3.43 7.23 4.12
C ARG A 108 3.12 5.77 3.83
N ILE A 109 3.45 5.27 2.64
CA ILE A 109 3.27 3.86 2.28
C ILE A 109 4.08 2.95 3.21
N ALA A 110 5.34 3.30 3.52
CA ALA A 110 6.19 2.48 4.40
C ALA A 110 5.62 2.33 5.80
N LYS A 111 5.10 3.43 6.35
CA LYS A 111 4.46 3.50 7.65
C LYS A 111 3.19 2.63 7.68
N ILE A 112 2.29 2.81 6.71
CA ILE A 112 1.05 2.03 6.60
C ILE A 112 1.36 0.52 6.58
N LEU A 113 2.24 0.10 5.66
CA LEU A 113 2.57 -1.32 5.51
C LEU A 113 3.31 -1.89 6.71
N ALA A 114 4.16 -1.10 7.38
CA ALA A 114 4.86 -1.54 8.58
C ALA A 114 3.88 -1.79 9.74
N ILE A 115 2.92 -0.89 9.95
CA ILE A 115 1.90 -1.00 11.00
C ILE A 115 1.00 -2.22 10.73
N GLU A 116 0.57 -2.42 9.48
CA GLU A 116 -0.39 -3.49 9.17
C GLU A 116 0.26 -4.88 9.16
N LEU A 117 1.58 -4.98 8.91
CA LEU A 117 2.33 -6.24 9.02
C LEU A 117 2.45 -6.77 10.45
N GLU A 118 2.21 -5.95 11.47
CA GLU A 118 2.23 -6.41 12.86
C GLU A 118 1.02 -7.30 13.20
N LYS A 119 -0.05 -7.27 12.39
CA LYS A 119 -1.25 -8.09 12.56
C LYS A 119 -1.17 -9.36 11.70
N LYS A 120 -1.12 -10.54 12.33
CA LYS A 120 -0.74 -11.80 11.67
C LYS A 120 -1.86 -12.66 11.07
N THR A 121 -3.11 -12.22 10.98
CA THR A 121 -4.21 -13.17 10.69
C THR A 121 -5.34 -12.60 9.85
N SER A 122 -5.17 -12.49 8.51
CA SER A 122 -6.25 -12.49 7.49
C SER A 122 -5.68 -12.46 6.06
N LEU A 123 -6.53 -12.56 5.02
CA LEU A 123 -6.13 -12.35 3.60
C LEU A 123 -5.51 -10.96 3.37
N LEU A 124 -5.83 -9.98 4.23
CA LEU A 124 -5.19 -8.66 4.20
C LEU A 124 -3.69 -8.77 4.42
N ALA A 125 -3.22 -9.67 5.31
CA ALA A 125 -1.80 -9.87 5.56
C ALA A 125 -1.04 -10.33 4.30
N LEU A 126 -1.62 -11.20 3.47
CA LEU A 126 -1.01 -11.60 2.19
C LEU A 126 -0.93 -10.42 1.20
N ARG A 127 -1.97 -9.58 1.19
CA ARG A 127 -2.02 -8.37 0.37
C ARG A 127 -0.94 -7.38 0.80
N VAL A 128 -0.86 -7.11 2.10
CA VAL A 128 0.16 -6.23 2.71
C VAL A 128 1.57 -6.76 2.45
N GLN A 129 1.82 -8.08 2.56
CA GLN A 129 3.12 -8.67 2.23
C GLN A 129 3.51 -8.44 0.76
N LYS A 130 2.56 -8.63 -0.17
CA LYS A 130 2.79 -8.34 -1.59
C LYS A 130 3.10 -6.87 -1.82
N LEU A 131 2.35 -5.96 -1.18
CA LEU A 131 2.58 -4.51 -1.25
C LEU A 131 3.92 -4.12 -0.63
N ARG A 132 4.37 -4.81 0.42
CA ARG A 132 5.71 -4.60 1.02
C ARG A 132 6.83 -5.03 0.09
N LYS A 133 6.66 -6.15 -0.61
CA LYS A 133 7.62 -6.58 -1.64
C LYS A 133 7.67 -5.57 -2.79
N GLU A 134 6.51 -5.06 -3.22
CA GLU A 134 6.42 -4.02 -4.24
C GLU A 134 7.13 -2.75 -3.77
N GLN A 135 6.88 -2.29 -2.54
CA GLN A 135 7.56 -1.14 -1.95
C GLN A 135 9.09 -1.26 -2.05
N PHE A 136 9.66 -2.37 -1.58
CA PHE A 136 11.11 -2.54 -1.62
C PHE A 136 11.65 -2.69 -3.04
N THR A 137 10.86 -3.24 -3.96
CA THR A 137 11.21 -3.26 -5.39
C THR A 137 11.29 -1.84 -5.94
N GLN A 138 10.36 -0.96 -5.57
CA GLN A 138 10.35 0.44 -6.00
C GLN A 138 11.53 1.25 -5.43
N TRP A 139 11.89 1.01 -4.16
CA TRP A 139 13.08 1.60 -3.53
C TRP A 139 14.36 1.11 -4.23
N MET A 140 14.45 -0.19 -4.48
CA MET A 140 15.57 -0.81 -5.18
C MET A 140 15.76 -0.28 -6.61
N GLN A 141 14.66 -0.07 -7.35
CA GLN A 141 14.68 0.49 -8.72
C GLN A 141 15.09 1.96 -8.76
N ARG A 142 14.97 2.68 -7.64
CA ARG A 142 15.39 4.08 -7.46
C ARG A 142 16.75 4.21 -6.78
N ASP A 143 17.49 3.11 -6.69
CA ASP A 143 18.81 3.08 -6.05
C ASP A 143 18.84 3.55 -4.59
N PHE A 144 17.74 3.38 -3.84
CA PHE A 144 17.72 3.69 -2.41
C PHE A 144 18.70 2.79 -1.65
N THR A 145 19.59 3.43 -0.89
CA THR A 145 20.41 2.81 0.16
C THR A 145 19.63 2.74 1.48
N LEU A 146 20.12 1.92 2.44
CA LEU A 146 19.54 1.90 3.80
C LEU A 146 19.55 3.28 4.45
N GLU A 147 20.61 4.05 4.24
CA GLU A 147 20.75 5.41 4.77
C GLU A 147 19.73 6.38 4.14
N SER A 148 19.59 6.38 2.82
CA SER A 148 18.60 7.24 2.15
C SER A 148 17.17 6.90 2.57
N ALA A 149 16.88 5.61 2.76
CA ALA A 149 15.59 5.15 3.25
C ALA A 149 15.35 5.59 4.71
N GLU A 150 16.35 5.42 5.58
CA GLU A 150 16.28 5.86 6.98
C GLU A 150 16.11 7.38 7.08
N LYS A 151 16.88 8.16 6.31
CA LYS A 151 16.79 9.61 6.25
C LYS A 151 15.41 10.09 5.78
N MET A 152 14.91 9.57 4.66
CA MET A 152 13.57 9.88 4.16
C MET A 152 12.50 9.65 5.24
N LEU A 153 12.56 8.52 5.95
CA LEU A 153 11.58 8.21 6.99
C LEU A 153 11.71 9.13 8.21
N LEU A 154 12.93 9.54 8.57
CA LEU A 154 13.17 10.51 9.64
C LEU A 154 12.65 11.90 9.28
N ASP A 155 12.95 12.36 8.06
CA ASP A 155 12.53 13.68 7.55
C ASP A 155 10.99 13.79 7.50
N GLU A 156 10.31 12.68 7.21
CA GLU A 156 8.83 12.56 7.19
C GLU A 156 8.22 12.21 8.58
N GLY A 157 9.03 12.24 9.65
CA GLY A 157 8.54 12.12 11.03
C GLY A 157 8.03 10.72 11.41
N VAL A 158 8.53 9.66 10.77
CA VAL A 158 8.22 8.27 11.14
C VAL A 158 8.90 7.91 12.47
N ASP A 159 8.21 7.15 13.32
CA ASP A 159 8.76 6.71 14.61
C ASP A 159 10.02 5.84 14.44
N LYS A 160 11.01 6.04 15.32
CA LYS A 160 12.32 5.36 15.24
C LYS A 160 12.23 3.84 15.34
N GLU A 161 11.31 3.31 16.14
CA GLU A 161 11.12 1.85 16.24
C GLU A 161 10.57 1.30 14.92
N LEU A 162 9.63 2.01 14.32
CA LEU A 162 9.06 1.63 13.03
C LEU A 162 10.09 1.75 11.90
N ILE A 163 10.90 2.81 11.91
CA ILE A 163 12.02 3.00 10.96
C ILE A 163 12.94 1.79 11.02
N LYS A 164 13.37 1.39 12.22
CA LYS A 164 14.25 0.21 12.38
C LYS A 164 13.64 -1.04 11.74
N LYS A 165 12.36 -1.33 12.02
CA LYS A 165 11.64 -2.48 11.44
C LYS A 165 11.59 -2.40 9.90
N ILE A 166 11.32 -1.22 9.34
CA ILE A 166 11.25 -1.01 7.90
C ILE A 166 12.63 -1.21 7.25
N VAL A 167 13.67 -0.56 7.79
CA VAL A 167 15.04 -0.59 7.25
C VAL A 167 15.65 -1.99 7.36
N ASP A 168 15.45 -2.70 8.47
CA ASP A 168 15.90 -4.09 8.63
C ASP A 168 15.21 -5.03 7.62
N GLY A 169 13.91 -4.81 7.38
CA GLY A 169 13.15 -5.51 6.35
C GLY A 169 13.69 -5.24 4.94
N TYR A 170 14.03 -3.99 4.63
CA TYR A 170 14.62 -3.62 3.35
C TYR A 170 16.02 -4.22 3.17
N ALA A 171 16.84 -4.23 4.22
CA ALA A 171 18.16 -4.86 4.21
C ALA A 171 18.07 -6.36 3.91
N THR A 172 17.08 -7.04 4.48
CA THR A 172 16.80 -8.47 4.23
C THR A 172 16.39 -8.67 2.76
N PHE A 173 15.45 -7.86 2.27
CA PHE A 173 15.02 -7.91 0.87
C PHE A 173 16.20 -7.71 -0.10
N LEU A 174 17.07 -6.73 0.15
CA LEU A 174 18.25 -6.48 -0.71
C LEU A 174 19.19 -7.69 -0.75
N LYS A 175 19.48 -8.32 0.40
CA LYS A 175 20.34 -9.52 0.48
C LYS A 175 19.78 -10.70 -0.31
N GLU A 176 18.45 -10.82 -0.37
CA GLU A 176 17.78 -11.91 -1.08
C GLU A 176 17.60 -11.65 -2.58
N ASN A 177 17.48 -10.38 -3.00
CA ASN A 177 17.03 -10.03 -4.35
C ASN A 177 18.09 -9.28 -5.18
N VAL A 178 19.22 -8.89 -4.61
CA VAL A 178 20.30 -8.16 -5.30
C VAL A 178 21.60 -8.95 -5.28
N LYS A 179 22.23 -9.12 -6.45
CA LYS A 179 23.47 -9.89 -6.62
C LYS A 179 24.66 -9.32 -5.84
N ASP A 180 24.78 -8.00 -5.80
CA ASP A 180 25.77 -7.28 -4.99
C ASP A 180 25.06 -6.19 -4.16
N PRO A 181 24.56 -6.54 -2.97
CA PRO A 181 23.76 -5.61 -2.16
C PRO A 181 24.63 -4.62 -1.38
N GLN A 182 25.95 -4.85 -1.27
CA GLN A 182 26.82 -4.12 -0.34
C GLN A 182 26.77 -2.60 -0.52
N PRO A 183 26.83 -2.04 -1.75
CA PRO A 183 26.77 -0.58 -1.93
C PRO A 183 25.50 0.05 -1.35
N ARG A 184 24.39 -0.69 -1.29
CA ARG A 184 23.10 -0.21 -0.76
C ARG A 184 22.91 -0.52 0.72
N LEU A 185 23.67 -1.47 1.29
CA LEU A 185 23.64 -1.83 2.70
C LEU A 185 24.52 -0.93 3.57
N LEU A 186 25.51 -0.26 2.98
CA LEU A 186 26.38 0.66 3.69
C LEU A 186 25.56 1.81 4.26
N ARG A 187 25.65 1.99 5.58
CA ARG A 187 25.42 3.29 6.20
C ARG A 187 26.75 4.03 6.05
N VAL A 188 26.78 5.21 5.43
CA VAL A 188 28.02 6.00 5.43
C VAL A 188 28.37 6.21 6.89
N SER A 189 29.50 5.64 7.33
CA SER A 189 29.98 5.81 8.69
C SER A 189 30.07 7.30 8.97
N GLU A 190 29.41 7.75 10.04
CA GLU A 190 29.51 9.10 10.57
C GLU A 190 30.98 9.55 10.48
N ARG A 191 31.24 10.52 9.60
CA ARG A 191 32.47 11.31 9.59
C ARG A 191 32.30 12.48 10.52
#